data_AF-A0A960MFG9-F1
#
_entry.id   AF-A0A960MFG9-F1
#
_cell.length_a   1.000
_cell.length_b   1.000
_cell.length_c   1.000
_cell.angle_alpha   90.00
_cell.angle_beta   90.00
_cell.angle_gamma   90.00
#
_symmetry.space_group_name_H-M   'P 1'
#
loop_
_entity.id
_entity.type
_entity.pdbx_description
1 polymer ?
#
loop_
_entity_poly.entity_id
_entity_poly.type
_entity_poly.pdbx_seq_one_letter_code
_entity_poly.pdbx_strand_id
1 'polypeptide(L)'
;MTLAGFLVLGPAYCQDPGAAQLEKWLKRFPAADANGDGKLTVEEALAYRAKMTGGTKSAPGKTAGGGAPMEFAVDPGWDAERFPEHSVGYKSPEEIKAIYATQVPGGQPAVVSFPKPTDGALRIVGTGHSFMAPGYKTLPAICRSAGFEQPLHTHTGGGVTGSARYKWEEENGIFQFDGRPKPVLLSAIANADWEAMIWGPYYQDRPAYYECWIDFCLKYHPGMKFYLSDAWPQVEQLGEVPRNEEVLTAETVARLGREKNAQYGTLIETLNAKYPGKVFVLPTSDALVLAVERFHRGELEGVEGINRAIGKKERSIWRDQLGHLGPGFEWLEGYVFYATLYAKSPELIAEDIAPSVKQAGGFPGRALDKVFRQIAWQAVIHHPLSGVRDADGDGVGDALP
;
A
#
# COMPACT_ATOMS: atom_id res chain seq x y z
N MET A 1 -9.83 -2.70 -30.68
CA MET A 1 -10.71 -1.61 -30.19
C MET A 1 -11.47 -2.14 -28.97
N THR A 2 -10.86 -2.09 -27.78
CA THR A 2 -11.51 -2.46 -26.52
C THR A 2 -10.78 -1.76 -25.37
N LEU A 3 -11.50 -0.86 -24.70
CA LEU A 3 -11.06 -0.09 -23.54
C LEU A 3 -11.12 -0.96 -22.28
N ALA A 4 -10.04 -0.99 -21.50
CA ALA A 4 -10.05 -1.37 -20.09
C ALA A 4 -9.30 -0.30 -19.29
N GLY A 5 -9.98 0.82 -19.04
CA GLY A 5 -9.57 1.80 -18.03
C GLY A 5 -10.42 1.58 -16.79
N PHE A 6 -9.92 0.79 -15.83
CA PHE A 6 -10.57 0.58 -14.55
C PHE A 6 -10.43 1.82 -13.67
N LEU A 7 -11.57 2.44 -13.34
CA LEU A 7 -11.65 3.51 -12.36
C LEU A 7 -11.61 2.89 -10.95
N VAL A 8 -10.65 3.32 -10.15
CA VAL A 8 -10.62 3.08 -8.71
C VAL A 8 -11.78 3.87 -8.08
N LEU A 9 -12.81 3.18 -7.61
CA LEU A 9 -13.78 3.72 -6.66
C LEU A 9 -13.34 3.24 -5.28
N GLY A 10 -12.88 4.15 -4.42
CA GLY A 10 -12.63 3.86 -3.01
C GLY A 10 -13.92 3.44 -2.30
N PRO A 11 -13.82 2.82 -1.10
CA PRO A 11 -15.01 2.45 -0.33
C PRO A 11 -15.61 3.72 0.27
N ALA A 12 -16.56 4.33 -0.43
CA ALA A 12 -17.57 5.15 0.19
C ALA A 12 -18.55 4.18 0.88
N TYR A 13 -18.54 4.20 2.21
CA TYR A 13 -19.61 3.57 2.99
C TYR A 13 -20.94 4.20 2.59
N CYS A 14 -21.92 3.35 2.24
CA CYS A 14 -23.35 3.60 2.03
C CYS A 14 -23.78 5.03 1.68
N GLN A 15 -23.71 5.39 0.40
CA GLN A 15 -24.73 6.25 -0.22
C GLN A 15 -25.04 5.72 -1.61
N ASP A 16 -26.34 5.58 -1.93
CA ASP A 16 -26.77 5.27 -3.29
C ASP A 16 -26.23 6.34 -4.26
N PRO A 17 -25.70 5.96 -5.43
CA PRO A 17 -25.13 6.92 -6.36
C PRO A 17 -26.20 7.92 -6.81
N GLY A 18 -25.91 9.20 -6.65
CA GLY A 18 -26.84 10.27 -7.05
C GLY A 18 -27.10 10.29 -8.56
N ALA A 19 -28.21 10.91 -8.98
CA ALA A 19 -28.65 10.94 -10.38
C ALA A 19 -27.56 11.42 -11.38
N ALA A 20 -26.75 12.40 -11.00
CA ALA A 20 -25.66 12.92 -11.83
C ALA A 20 -24.52 11.89 -12.05
N GLN A 21 -24.36 10.94 -11.11
CA GLN A 21 -23.36 9.88 -11.19
C GLN A 21 -23.86 8.74 -12.09
N LEU A 22 -25.14 8.40 -11.99
CA LEU A 22 -25.81 7.44 -12.88
C LEU A 22 -25.81 7.93 -14.34
N GLU A 23 -26.03 9.22 -14.59
CA GLU A 23 -25.96 9.79 -15.95
C GLU A 23 -24.54 9.73 -16.54
N LYS A 24 -23.51 9.97 -15.72
CA LYS A 24 -22.11 9.80 -16.14
C LYS A 24 -21.78 8.34 -16.47
N TRP A 25 -22.33 7.40 -15.72
CA TRP A 25 -22.17 5.98 -15.99
C TRP A 25 -22.88 5.55 -17.26
N LEU A 26 -24.09 6.05 -17.51
CA LEU A 26 -24.84 5.78 -18.74
C LEU A 26 -24.08 6.24 -20.00
N LYS A 27 -23.50 7.44 -19.97
CA LYS A 27 -22.68 7.96 -21.09
C LYS A 27 -21.46 7.08 -21.39
N ARG A 28 -20.89 6.46 -20.36
CA ARG A 28 -19.68 5.63 -20.47
C ARG A 28 -20.00 4.17 -20.77
N PHE A 29 -21.16 3.70 -20.35
CA PHE A 29 -21.64 2.34 -20.53
C PHE A 29 -23.10 2.34 -20.98
N PRO A 30 -23.40 2.70 -22.25
CA PRO A 30 -24.77 2.73 -22.75
C PRO A 30 -25.48 1.38 -22.63
N ALA A 31 -24.74 0.28 -22.72
CA ALA A 31 -25.25 -1.08 -22.57
C ALA A 31 -25.68 -1.45 -21.14
N ALA A 32 -25.48 -0.55 -20.16
CA ALA A 32 -25.97 -0.74 -18.79
C ALA A 32 -27.46 -0.39 -18.64
N ASP A 33 -28.01 0.45 -19.50
CA ASP A 33 -29.45 0.70 -19.62
C ASP A 33 -30.11 -0.52 -20.28
N ALA A 34 -30.60 -1.43 -19.43
CA ALA A 34 -31.07 -2.74 -19.85
C ALA A 34 -32.50 -2.68 -20.42
N ASN A 35 -33.29 -1.71 -19.95
CA ASN A 35 -34.68 -1.53 -20.38
C ASN A 35 -34.80 -0.56 -21.59
N GLY A 36 -33.74 0.19 -21.90
CA GLY A 36 -33.65 1.10 -23.05
C GLY A 36 -34.42 2.41 -22.87
N ASP A 37 -34.72 2.82 -21.63
CA ASP A 37 -35.51 4.01 -21.31
C ASP A 37 -34.68 5.31 -21.29
N GLY A 38 -33.37 5.22 -21.50
CA GLY A 38 -32.44 6.34 -21.52
C GLY A 38 -32.04 6.85 -20.14
N LYS A 39 -32.32 6.11 -19.06
CA LYS A 39 -31.93 6.44 -17.68
C LYS A 39 -31.36 5.21 -16.98
N LEU A 40 -30.17 5.34 -16.42
CA LEU A 40 -29.56 4.25 -15.66
C LEU A 40 -30.06 4.25 -14.22
N THR A 41 -30.68 3.15 -13.79
CA THR A 41 -31.02 2.89 -12.38
C THR A 41 -29.85 2.27 -11.61
N VAL A 42 -29.92 2.28 -10.27
CA VAL A 42 -28.91 1.64 -9.42
C VAL A 42 -28.90 0.13 -9.66
N GLU A 43 -30.09 -0.47 -9.81
CA GLU A 43 -30.29 -1.88 -10.09
C GLU A 43 -29.66 -2.30 -11.42
N GLU A 44 -29.83 -1.49 -12.47
CA GLU A 44 -29.23 -1.72 -13.79
C GLU A 44 -27.72 -1.55 -13.77
N ALA A 45 -27.20 -0.54 -13.06
CA ALA A 45 -25.77 -0.36 -12.88
C ALA A 45 -25.12 -1.56 -12.15
N LEU A 46 -25.79 -2.08 -11.12
CA LEU A 46 -25.36 -3.26 -10.37
C LEU A 46 -25.44 -4.54 -11.23
N ALA A 47 -26.53 -4.71 -11.99
CA ALA A 47 -26.70 -5.86 -12.88
C ALA A 47 -25.67 -5.86 -14.03
N TYR A 48 -25.41 -4.69 -14.62
CA TYR A 48 -24.38 -4.54 -15.65
C TYR A 48 -22.98 -4.81 -15.10
N ARG A 49 -22.68 -4.31 -13.90
CA ARG A 49 -21.43 -4.63 -13.20
C ARG A 49 -21.31 -6.15 -12.96
N ALA A 50 -22.36 -6.79 -12.45
CA ALA A 50 -22.39 -8.23 -12.20
C ALA A 50 -22.15 -9.04 -13.49
N LYS A 51 -22.69 -8.59 -14.63
CA LYS A 51 -22.51 -9.20 -15.95
C LYS A 51 -21.07 -9.03 -16.47
N MET A 52 -20.46 -7.87 -16.25
CA MET A 52 -19.06 -7.59 -16.62
C MET A 52 -18.07 -8.35 -15.73
N THR A 53 -18.40 -8.60 -14.47
CA THR A 53 -17.62 -9.47 -13.57
C THR A 53 -17.94 -10.96 -13.74
N GLY A 54 -19.09 -11.30 -14.31
CA GLY A 54 -19.58 -12.68 -14.51
C GLY A 54 -19.25 -13.30 -15.87
N GLY A 55 -18.39 -12.66 -16.67
CA GLY A 55 -18.00 -13.11 -18.01
C GLY A 55 -17.09 -14.34 -18.07
N THR A 56 -16.50 -14.76 -16.95
CA THR A 56 -15.86 -16.09 -16.86
C THR A 56 -16.89 -17.10 -16.41
N LYS A 57 -17.54 -17.77 -17.38
CA LYS A 57 -18.32 -18.98 -17.09
C LYS A 57 -17.39 -20.00 -16.46
N SER A 58 -17.60 -20.21 -15.16
CA SER A 58 -16.99 -21.23 -14.34
C SER A 58 -17.34 -22.61 -14.90
N ALA A 59 -16.32 -23.38 -15.29
CA ALA A 59 -16.43 -24.82 -15.32
C ALA A 59 -16.81 -25.31 -13.90
N PRO A 60 -17.68 -26.32 -13.75
CA PRO A 60 -18.11 -26.79 -12.45
C PRO A 60 -16.91 -27.37 -11.71
N GLY A 61 -16.48 -26.73 -10.62
CA GLY A 61 -15.40 -27.23 -9.76
C GLY A 61 -14.47 -26.19 -9.11
N LYS A 62 -14.56 -24.89 -9.40
CA LYS A 62 -13.71 -23.88 -8.72
C LYS A 62 -14.46 -23.11 -7.64
N THR A 63 -13.96 -23.25 -6.42
CA THR A 63 -14.34 -22.52 -5.21
C THR A 63 -14.19 -21.01 -5.40
N ALA A 64 -15.12 -20.24 -4.82
CA ALA A 64 -15.07 -18.78 -4.77
C ALA A 64 -13.89 -18.33 -3.89
N GLY A 65 -12.72 -18.11 -4.50
CA GLY A 65 -11.48 -17.78 -3.81
C GLY A 65 -10.34 -17.44 -4.77
N GLY A 66 -10.59 -16.68 -5.83
CA GLY A 66 -9.52 -16.23 -6.73
C GLY A 66 -8.68 -15.14 -6.08
N GLY A 67 -7.51 -15.49 -5.55
CA GLY A 67 -6.48 -14.54 -5.11
C GLY A 67 -5.96 -13.66 -6.26
N ALA A 68 -5.22 -12.60 -5.94
CA ALA A 68 -4.54 -11.81 -6.96
C ALA A 68 -3.48 -12.67 -7.69
N PRO A 69 -3.21 -12.46 -8.99
CA PRO A 69 -2.23 -13.27 -9.72
C PRO A 69 -0.84 -13.14 -9.09
N MET A 70 -0.31 -14.24 -8.56
CA MET A 70 1.06 -14.32 -8.03
C MET A 70 2.09 -14.55 -9.12
N GLU A 71 1.69 -15.24 -10.17
CA GLU A 71 2.47 -15.42 -11.38
C GLU A 71 1.91 -14.54 -12.49
N PHE A 72 2.81 -13.81 -13.15
CA PHE A 72 2.47 -12.93 -14.24
C PHE A 72 3.62 -12.88 -15.23
N ALA A 73 3.30 -12.65 -16.51
CA ALA A 73 4.31 -12.42 -17.51
C ALA A 73 5.01 -11.07 -17.24
N VAL A 74 6.34 -11.10 -17.25
CA VAL A 74 7.19 -9.91 -17.22
C VAL A 74 7.70 -9.69 -18.63
N ASP A 75 7.64 -8.45 -19.11
CA ASP A 75 8.16 -8.11 -20.43
C ASP A 75 9.68 -8.32 -20.47
N PRO A 76 10.25 -9.00 -21.50
CA PRO A 76 11.69 -9.25 -21.60
C PRO A 76 12.52 -7.97 -21.68
N GLY A 77 11.91 -6.82 -21.98
CA GLY A 77 12.60 -5.52 -21.92
C GLY A 77 13.09 -5.14 -20.51
N TRP A 78 12.66 -5.81 -19.44
CA TRP A 78 13.28 -5.68 -18.11
C TRP A 78 14.68 -6.28 -18.02
N ASP A 79 15.03 -7.20 -18.92
CA ASP A 79 16.35 -7.81 -19.00
C ASP A 79 17.23 -7.13 -20.09
N ALA A 80 16.71 -6.08 -20.73
CA ALA A 80 17.46 -5.27 -21.69
C ALA A 80 18.38 -4.26 -20.98
N GLU A 81 19.46 -3.84 -21.65
CA GLU A 81 20.38 -2.83 -21.14
C GLU A 81 19.68 -1.46 -20.90
N ARG A 82 18.64 -1.16 -21.68
CA ARG A 82 17.83 0.05 -21.56
C ARG A 82 16.36 -0.21 -21.88
N PHE A 83 15.49 0.55 -21.21
CA PHE A 83 14.09 0.71 -21.61
C PHE A 83 13.97 1.42 -22.97
N PRO A 84 12.83 1.28 -23.67
CA PRO A 84 12.57 1.96 -24.95
C PRO A 84 12.93 3.45 -24.94
N GLU A 85 13.46 3.97 -26.06
CA GLU A 85 13.94 5.36 -26.17
C GLU A 85 12.89 6.42 -25.81
N HIS A 86 11.61 6.12 -25.99
CA HIS A 86 10.51 7.04 -25.68
C HIS A 86 10.12 7.06 -24.19
N SER A 87 10.72 6.21 -23.35
CA SER A 87 10.46 6.12 -21.91
C SER A 87 10.51 7.50 -21.26
N VAL A 88 9.45 7.86 -20.53
CA VAL A 88 9.31 9.22 -19.96
C VAL A 88 10.41 9.57 -18.96
N GLY A 89 10.96 8.61 -18.23
CA GLY A 89 12.05 8.81 -17.28
C GLY A 89 13.36 9.35 -17.89
N TYR A 90 13.52 9.29 -19.21
CA TYR A 90 14.68 9.87 -19.91
C TYR A 90 14.49 11.34 -20.29
N LYS A 91 13.28 11.89 -20.17
CA LYS A 91 12.93 13.25 -20.60
C LYS A 91 13.32 14.31 -19.57
N SER A 92 13.30 15.58 -19.97
CA SER A 92 13.52 16.71 -19.05
C SER A 92 12.34 16.86 -18.08
N PRO A 93 12.53 17.49 -16.90
CA PRO A 93 11.43 17.80 -15.98
C PRO A 93 10.25 18.51 -16.65
N GLU A 94 10.51 19.48 -17.53
CA GLU A 94 9.51 20.26 -18.25
C GLU A 94 8.73 19.41 -19.24
N GLU A 95 9.40 18.50 -19.95
CA GLU A 95 8.78 17.55 -20.88
C GLU A 95 7.88 16.56 -20.14
N ILE A 96 8.37 16.00 -19.02
CA ILE A 96 7.58 15.08 -18.17
C ILE A 96 6.30 15.78 -17.67
N LYS A 97 6.44 17.01 -17.16
CA LYS A 97 5.32 17.85 -16.73
C LYS A 97 4.34 18.11 -17.88
N ALA A 98 4.83 18.46 -19.06
CA ALA A 98 4.00 18.71 -20.23
C ALA A 98 3.21 17.47 -20.65
N ILE A 99 3.83 16.28 -20.64
CA ILE A 99 3.16 15.00 -20.91
C ILE A 99 2.02 14.77 -19.92
N TYR A 100 2.28 14.93 -18.61
CA TYR A 100 1.25 14.72 -17.60
C TYR A 100 0.12 15.76 -17.67
N ALA A 101 0.45 17.01 -18.01
CA ALA A 101 -0.51 18.10 -18.14
C ALA A 101 -1.62 17.82 -19.17
N THR A 102 -1.36 16.97 -20.17
CA THR A 102 -2.39 16.56 -21.15
C THR A 102 -3.41 15.57 -20.58
N GLN A 103 -3.12 14.97 -19.42
CA GLN A 103 -3.90 13.90 -18.80
C GLN A 103 -4.59 14.32 -17.51
N VAL A 104 -4.13 15.41 -16.87
CA VAL A 104 -4.78 15.95 -15.68
C VAL A 104 -6.10 16.64 -16.07
N PRO A 105 -7.21 16.35 -15.36
CA PRO A 105 -8.47 17.07 -15.58
C PRO A 105 -8.29 18.58 -15.40
N GLY A 106 -9.00 19.37 -16.22
CA GLY A 106 -8.88 20.83 -16.24
C GLY A 106 -8.93 21.46 -14.83
N GLY A 107 -7.87 22.19 -14.48
CA GLY A 107 -7.72 22.88 -13.20
C GLY A 107 -6.84 22.18 -12.16
N GLN A 108 -6.44 20.92 -12.38
CA GLN A 108 -5.49 20.25 -11.48
C GLN A 108 -4.03 20.48 -11.92
N PRO A 109 -3.10 20.69 -10.96
CA PRO A 109 -1.71 20.88 -11.30
C PRO A 109 -1.08 19.58 -11.79
N ALA A 110 -0.30 19.66 -12.88
CA ALA A 110 0.52 18.55 -13.38
C ALA A 110 1.79 18.31 -12.53
N VAL A 111 2.00 19.09 -11.47
CA VAL A 111 3.07 18.89 -10.50
C VAL A 111 2.45 19.06 -9.12
N VAL A 112 2.46 17.98 -8.34
CA VAL A 112 2.18 18.07 -6.91
C VAL A 112 3.48 18.46 -6.21
N SER A 113 3.40 19.47 -5.35
CA SER A 113 4.52 19.94 -4.55
C SER A 113 4.02 20.39 -3.19
N PHE A 114 4.92 20.36 -2.22
CA PHE A 114 4.65 20.82 -0.86
C PHE A 114 5.77 21.76 -0.42
N PRO A 115 5.47 22.84 0.31
CA PRO A 115 6.51 23.66 0.92
C PRO A 115 7.35 22.81 1.85
N LYS A 116 8.64 23.17 2.02
CA LYS A 116 9.52 22.48 2.96
C LYS A 116 8.91 22.55 4.38
N PRO A 117 8.60 21.42 5.01
CA PRO A 117 8.04 21.42 6.36
C PRO A 117 9.06 21.97 7.38
N THR A 118 8.57 22.68 8.39
CA THR A 118 9.41 23.26 9.48
C THR A 118 9.32 22.46 10.78
N ASP A 119 8.46 21.46 10.83
CA ASP A 119 8.14 20.58 11.97
C ASP A 119 8.85 19.22 11.87
N GLY A 120 9.66 19.01 10.83
CA GLY A 120 10.37 17.75 10.58
C GLY A 120 9.55 16.74 9.77
N ALA A 121 8.35 17.08 9.30
CA ALA A 121 7.59 16.22 8.39
C ALA A 121 8.39 15.94 7.10
N LEU A 122 8.28 14.71 6.59
CA LEU A 122 8.89 14.31 5.32
C LEU A 122 7.91 14.54 4.18
N ARG A 123 8.35 15.02 3.02
CA ARG A 123 7.58 14.95 1.78
C ARG A 123 7.76 13.56 1.17
N ILE A 124 6.66 12.81 1.08
CA ILE A 124 6.69 11.39 0.73
C ILE A 124 5.98 11.14 -0.61
N VAL A 125 6.67 10.49 -1.54
CA VAL A 125 6.03 9.82 -2.68
C VAL A 125 5.85 8.33 -2.42
N GLY A 126 4.91 7.67 -3.09
CA GLY A 126 4.84 6.21 -2.98
C GLY A 126 3.97 5.50 -4.01
N THR A 127 4.30 4.23 -4.21
CA THR A 127 3.46 3.29 -4.96
C THR A 127 2.99 2.19 -4.04
N GLY A 128 1.87 1.56 -4.38
CA GLY A 128 1.43 0.41 -3.61
C GLY A 128 0.06 -0.07 -4.03
N HIS A 129 -0.34 -1.15 -3.36
CA HIS A 129 -1.61 -1.80 -3.58
C HIS A 129 -2.44 -1.89 -2.31
N SER A 130 -3.44 -2.77 -2.30
CA SER A 130 -4.39 -2.91 -1.19
C SER A 130 -3.76 -3.22 0.17
N PHE A 131 -2.50 -3.68 0.21
CA PHE A 131 -1.79 -3.92 1.46
C PHE A 131 -1.10 -2.66 1.97
N MET A 132 -0.81 -1.67 1.11
CA MET A 132 -0.26 -0.37 1.50
C MET A 132 -1.33 0.69 1.78
N ALA A 133 -2.51 0.50 1.18
CA ALA A 133 -3.62 1.43 1.30
C ALA A 133 -4.02 1.75 2.75
N PRO A 134 -4.03 0.80 3.71
CA PRO A 134 -4.36 1.11 5.09
C PRO A 134 -3.33 2.06 5.73
N GLY A 135 -2.03 1.75 5.64
CA GLY A 135 -0.95 2.61 6.14
C GLY A 135 -0.95 4.01 5.53
N TYR A 136 -1.13 4.15 4.21
CA TYR A 136 -1.25 5.47 3.58
C TYR A 136 -2.47 6.26 4.07
N LYS A 137 -3.55 5.58 4.46
CA LYS A 137 -4.79 6.23 4.93
C LYS A 137 -4.69 6.66 6.39
N THR A 138 -4.00 5.89 7.23
CA THR A 138 -3.86 6.17 8.67
C THR A 138 -2.68 7.08 8.99
N LEU A 139 -1.57 7.02 8.23
CA LEU A 139 -0.38 7.84 8.48
C LEU A 139 -0.66 9.35 8.64
N PRO A 140 -1.43 10.02 7.75
CA PRO A 140 -1.73 11.45 7.93
C PRO A 140 -2.52 11.76 9.21
N ALA A 141 -3.41 10.86 9.64
CA ALA A 141 -4.14 11.04 10.89
C ALA A 141 -3.23 10.86 12.11
N ILE A 142 -2.30 9.90 12.04
CA ILE A 142 -1.30 9.68 13.09
C ILE A 142 -0.37 10.88 13.22
N CYS A 143 0.14 11.39 12.10
CA CYS A 143 1.01 12.57 12.07
C CYS A 143 0.31 13.81 12.65
N ARG A 144 -0.98 14.03 12.34
CA ARG A 144 -1.76 15.13 12.92
C ARG A 144 -1.83 15.03 14.44
N SER A 145 -2.10 13.85 14.98
CA SER A 145 -2.09 13.63 16.42
C SER A 145 -0.69 13.77 17.03
N ALA A 146 0.37 13.55 16.25
CA ALA A 146 1.76 13.84 16.61
C ALA A 146 2.13 15.34 16.45
N GLY A 147 1.22 16.19 15.98
CA GLY A 147 1.39 17.64 15.91
C GLY A 147 1.81 18.21 14.54
N PHE A 148 1.76 17.43 13.46
CA PHE A 148 2.13 17.92 12.11
C PHE A 148 1.28 17.31 10.99
N GLU A 149 1.19 17.98 9.84
CA GLU A 149 0.55 17.42 8.64
C GLU A 149 1.55 16.60 7.84
N GLN A 150 1.11 15.47 7.27
CA GLN A 150 1.94 14.61 6.43
C GLN A 150 1.79 14.98 4.94
N PRO A 151 2.81 15.56 4.29
CA PRO A 151 2.82 15.71 2.84
C PRO A 151 3.03 14.33 2.18
N LEU A 152 2.01 13.85 1.46
CA LEU A 152 1.99 12.51 0.86
C LEU A 152 1.38 12.58 -0.54
N HIS A 153 2.06 12.00 -1.53
CA HIS A 153 1.55 11.85 -2.89
C HIS A 153 1.79 10.43 -3.39
N THR A 154 0.74 9.75 -3.86
CA THR A 154 0.85 8.34 -4.21
C THR A 154 0.26 8.03 -5.58
N HIS A 155 0.83 7.02 -6.24
CA HIS A 155 0.26 6.40 -7.42
C HIS A 155 0.00 4.91 -7.14
N THR A 156 -1.23 4.60 -6.75
CA THR A 156 -1.63 3.26 -6.29
C THR A 156 -2.49 2.52 -7.31
N GLY A 157 -2.66 1.21 -7.10
CA GLY A 157 -3.49 0.33 -7.92
C GLY A 157 -3.88 -0.94 -7.17
N GLY A 158 -4.87 -1.69 -7.64
CA GLY A 158 -5.23 -2.98 -7.03
C GLY A 158 -4.28 -4.10 -7.44
N GLY A 159 -3.85 -4.95 -6.49
CA GLY A 159 -2.95 -6.08 -6.76
C GLY A 159 -1.69 -5.66 -7.54
N VAL A 160 -1.35 -6.41 -8.59
CA VAL A 160 -0.16 -6.17 -9.43
C VAL A 160 -0.09 -4.75 -9.99
N THR A 161 -1.24 -4.10 -10.21
CA THR A 161 -1.29 -2.74 -10.79
C THR A 161 -0.78 -1.64 -9.86
N GLY A 162 -0.56 -1.97 -8.58
CA GLY A 162 0.07 -1.09 -7.59
C GLY A 162 1.55 -1.40 -7.32
N SER A 163 2.11 -2.46 -7.91
CA SER A 163 3.52 -2.87 -7.72
C SER A 163 4.50 -1.83 -8.27
N ALA A 164 5.71 -1.79 -7.72
CA ALA A 164 6.78 -0.88 -8.17
C ALA A 164 7.07 -1.04 -9.67
N ARG A 165 7.16 -2.29 -10.15
CA ARG A 165 7.31 -2.64 -11.57
C ARG A 165 6.19 -2.05 -12.43
N TYR A 166 4.94 -2.38 -12.12
CA TYR A 166 3.80 -1.99 -12.94
C TYR A 166 3.67 -0.47 -13.02
N LYS A 167 3.87 0.22 -11.89
CA LYS A 167 3.85 1.68 -11.86
C LYS A 167 4.99 2.29 -12.66
N TRP A 168 6.20 1.71 -12.62
CA TRP A 168 7.29 2.17 -13.48
C TRP A 168 6.90 2.09 -14.96
N GLU A 169 6.33 0.97 -15.41
CA GLU A 169 5.88 0.80 -16.78
C GLU A 169 4.78 1.80 -17.18
N GLU A 170 3.79 2.00 -16.31
CA GLU A 170 2.68 2.94 -16.51
C GLU A 170 3.17 4.38 -16.60
N GLU A 171 4.06 4.79 -15.68
CA GLU A 171 4.63 6.14 -15.65
C GLU A 171 5.46 6.45 -16.90
N ASN A 172 6.20 5.45 -17.37
CA ASN A 172 7.09 5.57 -18.52
C ASN A 172 6.40 5.39 -19.87
N GLY A 173 5.21 4.78 -19.89
CA GLY A 173 4.49 4.49 -21.13
C GLY A 173 5.20 3.45 -21.99
N ILE A 174 5.71 2.39 -21.37
CA ILE A 174 6.48 1.32 -22.02
C ILE A 174 5.74 -0.02 -21.92
N PHE A 175 6.13 -0.99 -22.75
CA PHE A 175 5.57 -2.34 -22.80
C PHE A 175 4.04 -2.35 -23.00
N GLN A 176 3.27 -2.88 -22.05
CA GLN A 176 1.80 -2.85 -22.14
C GLN A 176 1.22 -1.42 -22.20
N PHE A 177 2.00 -0.41 -21.81
CA PHE A 177 1.66 1.01 -21.88
C PHE A 177 2.32 1.76 -23.03
N ASP A 178 2.90 1.06 -24.02
CA ASP A 178 3.63 1.67 -25.14
C ASP A 178 2.92 2.90 -25.72
N GLY A 179 3.63 4.03 -25.72
CA GLY A 179 3.16 5.33 -26.22
C GLY A 179 2.03 5.99 -25.39
N ARG A 180 1.68 5.43 -24.23
CA ARG A 180 0.58 5.88 -23.35
C ARG A 180 1.05 6.06 -21.90
N PRO A 181 2.06 6.91 -21.65
CA PRO A 181 2.57 7.13 -20.30
C PRO A 181 1.55 7.83 -19.42
N LYS A 182 1.67 7.65 -18.10
CA LYS A 182 0.93 8.40 -17.08
C LYS A 182 1.87 8.78 -15.93
N PRO A 183 2.72 9.81 -16.12
CA PRO A 183 3.85 10.10 -15.24
C PRO A 183 3.42 10.91 -14.01
N VAL A 184 2.64 10.29 -13.12
CA VAL A 184 2.14 10.91 -11.88
C VAL A 184 3.31 11.27 -10.95
N LEU A 185 4.10 10.28 -10.57
CA LEU A 185 5.21 10.45 -9.65
C LEU A 185 6.46 10.98 -10.36
N LEU A 186 6.76 10.56 -11.59
CA LEU A 186 7.90 11.09 -12.35
C LEU A 186 7.79 12.61 -12.52
N SER A 187 6.58 13.13 -12.79
CA SER A 187 6.35 14.58 -12.88
C SER A 187 6.59 15.27 -11.54
N ALA A 188 6.07 14.71 -10.44
CA ALA A 188 6.26 15.26 -9.11
C ALA A 188 7.72 15.24 -8.65
N ILE A 189 8.42 14.11 -8.84
CA ILE A 189 9.81 13.90 -8.41
C ILE A 189 10.77 14.79 -9.20
N ALA A 190 10.58 14.95 -10.51
CA ALA A 190 11.48 15.76 -11.33
C ALA A 190 11.29 17.28 -11.15
N ASN A 191 10.13 17.72 -10.65
CA ASN A 191 9.76 19.15 -10.62
C ASN A 191 9.52 19.71 -9.20
N ALA A 192 9.66 18.91 -8.15
CA ALA A 192 9.48 19.32 -6.76
C ALA A 192 10.39 18.51 -5.83
N ASP A 193 10.59 19.01 -4.62
CA ASP A 193 11.42 18.35 -3.61
C ASP A 193 10.69 17.23 -2.85
N TRP A 194 11.41 16.14 -2.58
CA TRP A 194 10.90 14.99 -1.84
C TRP A 194 12.00 14.34 -0.99
N GLU A 195 11.66 13.88 0.22
CA GLU A 195 12.62 13.29 1.15
C GLU A 195 12.56 11.77 1.19
N ALA A 196 11.42 11.17 0.85
CA ALA A 196 11.26 9.73 0.91
C ALA A 196 10.37 9.17 -0.20
N MET A 197 10.67 7.93 -0.59
CA MET A 197 9.79 7.10 -1.39
C MET A 197 9.44 5.81 -0.66
N ILE A 198 8.16 5.43 -0.70
CA ILE A 198 7.65 4.20 -0.08
C ILE A 198 7.09 3.27 -1.16
N TRP A 199 7.39 1.98 -1.07
CA TRP A 199 6.80 0.94 -1.91
C TRP A 199 6.07 -0.13 -1.08
N GLY A 200 5.03 -0.69 -1.68
CA GLY A 200 4.49 -1.99 -1.30
C GLY A 200 5.14 -3.10 -2.11
N PRO A 201 5.47 -4.24 -1.49
CA PRO A 201 6.10 -5.34 -2.17
C PRO A 201 5.06 -6.09 -3.01
N TYR A 202 5.48 -6.79 -4.05
CA TYR A 202 4.59 -7.69 -4.78
C TYR A 202 5.30 -9.02 -5.12
N TYR A 203 4.52 -10.00 -5.55
CA TYR A 203 5.08 -11.30 -5.92
C TYR A 203 6.12 -11.15 -7.04
N GLN A 204 7.16 -11.99 -7.00
CA GLN A 204 8.27 -12.02 -7.97
C GLN A 204 9.06 -10.71 -8.10
N ASP A 205 9.13 -9.92 -7.03
CA ASP A 205 9.95 -8.72 -7.00
C ASP A 205 11.43 -9.00 -7.29
N ARG A 206 12.03 -8.10 -8.07
CA ARG A 206 13.46 -8.11 -8.45
C ARG A 206 14.10 -6.78 -8.05
N PRO A 207 15.40 -6.74 -7.71
CA PRO A 207 16.10 -5.49 -7.45
C PRO A 207 15.89 -4.43 -8.54
N ALA A 208 15.94 -4.83 -9.81
CA ALA A 208 15.72 -3.96 -10.97
C ALA A 208 14.41 -3.14 -10.93
N TYR A 209 13.33 -3.68 -10.32
CA TYR A 209 12.04 -2.98 -10.21
C TYR A 209 12.09 -1.79 -9.25
N TYR A 210 13.06 -1.76 -8.36
CA TYR A 210 13.28 -0.71 -7.38
C TYR A 210 14.45 0.21 -7.80
N GLU A 211 15.51 -0.36 -8.37
CA GLU A 211 16.68 0.38 -8.85
C GLU A 211 16.30 1.51 -9.80
N CYS A 212 15.38 1.27 -10.74
CA CYS A 212 14.95 2.29 -11.69
C CYS A 212 14.29 3.51 -11.01
N TRP A 213 13.47 3.25 -9.97
CA TRP A 213 12.89 4.31 -9.14
C TRP A 213 13.96 5.02 -8.32
N ILE A 214 14.88 4.28 -7.69
CA ILE A 214 15.96 4.83 -6.88
C ILE A 214 16.83 5.75 -7.72
N ASP A 215 17.30 5.29 -8.88
CA ASP A 215 18.17 6.06 -9.78
C ASP A 215 17.48 7.34 -10.25
N PHE A 216 16.20 7.26 -10.63
CA PHE A 216 15.43 8.43 -11.03
C PHE A 216 15.22 9.43 -9.87
N CYS A 217 14.91 8.93 -8.68
CA CYS A 217 14.75 9.76 -7.48
C CYS A 217 16.06 10.45 -7.10
N LEU A 218 17.18 9.71 -7.04
CA LEU A 218 18.49 10.23 -6.64
C LEU A 218 19.08 11.23 -7.64
N LYS A 219 18.67 11.16 -8.92
CA LYS A 219 19.01 12.18 -9.92
C LYS A 219 18.55 13.59 -9.50
N TYR A 220 17.41 13.71 -8.84
CA TYR A 220 16.83 15.00 -8.43
C TYR A 220 16.94 15.25 -6.92
N HIS A 221 16.94 14.18 -6.11
CA HIS A 221 16.96 14.22 -4.65
C HIS A 221 18.06 13.31 -4.09
N PRO A 222 19.35 13.71 -4.13
CA PRO A 222 20.46 12.87 -3.67
C PRO A 222 20.34 12.41 -2.21
N GLY A 223 19.62 13.19 -1.39
CA GLY A 223 19.36 12.90 0.02
C GLY A 223 18.22 11.91 0.27
N MET A 224 17.41 11.57 -0.74
CA MET A 224 16.19 10.77 -0.54
C MET A 224 16.48 9.40 0.07
N LYS A 225 15.58 8.96 0.96
CA LYS A 225 15.56 7.61 1.55
C LYS A 225 14.40 6.80 0.99
N PHE A 226 14.55 5.49 1.02
CA PHE A 226 13.62 4.56 0.39
C PHE A 226 13.15 3.52 1.40
N TYR A 227 11.86 3.22 1.39
CA TYR A 227 11.23 2.34 2.37
C TYR A 227 10.38 1.30 1.67
N LEU A 228 10.66 0.02 1.90
CA LEU A 228 9.86 -1.08 1.42
C LEU A 228 9.06 -1.65 2.60
N SER A 229 7.72 -1.64 2.50
CA SER A 229 6.92 -2.50 3.37
C SER A 229 7.26 -3.95 3.08
N ASP A 230 7.56 -4.74 4.09
CA ASP A 230 7.75 -6.17 3.92
C ASP A 230 6.42 -6.93 3.81
N ALA A 231 5.28 -6.26 3.98
CA ALA A 231 3.96 -6.87 4.18
C ALA A 231 4.00 -7.91 5.31
N TRP A 232 2.95 -8.69 5.50
CA TRP A 232 2.84 -9.63 6.63
C TRP A 232 2.72 -11.10 6.22
N PRO A 233 2.88 -12.02 7.19
CA PRO A 233 2.59 -13.43 6.99
C PRO A 233 1.18 -13.66 6.43
N GLN A 234 1.08 -14.50 5.41
CA GLN A 234 -0.19 -14.85 4.78
C GLN A 234 -0.47 -16.35 4.92
N VAL A 235 -1.75 -16.72 5.03
CA VAL A 235 -2.16 -18.12 5.17
C VAL A 235 -1.78 -18.98 3.96
N GLU A 236 -1.58 -18.36 2.80
CA GLU A 236 -1.07 -19.02 1.59
C GLU A 236 0.34 -19.62 1.78
N GLN A 237 1.17 -19.04 2.66
CA GLN A 237 2.50 -19.61 2.96
C GLN A 237 2.42 -20.98 3.64
N LEU A 238 1.24 -21.41 4.10
CA LEU A 238 1.01 -22.75 4.63
C LEU A 238 0.85 -23.81 3.53
N GLY A 239 0.74 -23.41 2.26
CA GLY A 239 0.52 -24.29 1.12
C GLY A 239 -0.92 -24.78 0.96
N GLU A 240 -1.65 -24.96 2.06
CA GLU A 240 -3.08 -25.25 2.07
C GLU A 240 -3.82 -24.29 3.02
N VAL A 241 -5.02 -23.89 2.62
CA VAL A 241 -5.89 -23.07 3.48
C VAL A 241 -6.32 -23.93 4.67
N PRO A 242 -6.03 -23.51 5.91
CA PRO A 242 -6.35 -24.35 7.04
C PRO A 242 -7.85 -24.34 7.35
N ARG A 243 -8.31 -25.44 7.97
CA ARG A 243 -9.73 -25.66 8.30
C ARG A 243 -10.21 -24.80 9.47
N ASN A 244 -9.31 -24.48 10.39
CA ASN A 244 -9.58 -23.71 11.60
C ASN A 244 -8.33 -22.88 11.97
N GLU A 245 -8.46 -22.03 12.98
CA GLU A 245 -7.38 -21.15 13.44
C GLU A 245 -6.36 -21.84 14.37
N GLU A 246 -6.56 -23.10 14.74
CA GLU A 246 -5.67 -23.82 15.68
C GLU A 246 -4.25 -23.97 15.13
N VAL A 247 -4.09 -24.00 13.80
CA VAL A 247 -2.78 -24.00 13.15
C VAL A 247 -2.09 -22.64 13.16
N LEU A 248 -2.83 -21.54 13.36
CA LEU A 248 -2.31 -20.17 13.38
C LEU A 248 -1.76 -19.83 14.79
N THR A 249 -0.93 -20.73 15.33
CA THR A 249 -0.24 -20.53 16.60
C THR A 249 0.79 -19.40 16.50
N ALA A 250 1.22 -18.87 17.64
CA ALA A 250 2.34 -17.92 17.72
C ALA A 250 3.59 -18.46 17.01
N GLU A 251 3.94 -19.73 17.24
CA GLU A 251 5.10 -20.38 16.61
C GLU A 251 4.95 -20.48 15.08
N THR A 252 3.77 -20.89 14.59
CA THR A 252 3.51 -20.98 13.16
C THR A 252 3.65 -19.61 12.50
N VAL A 253 3.00 -18.58 13.04
CA VAL A 253 3.06 -17.23 12.44
C VAL A 253 4.45 -16.63 12.54
N ALA A 254 5.18 -16.85 13.64
CA ALA A 254 6.57 -16.43 13.77
C ALA A 254 7.49 -17.12 12.74
N ARG A 255 7.27 -18.40 12.44
CA ARG A 255 8.00 -19.09 11.35
C ARG A 255 7.71 -18.44 9.99
N LEU A 256 6.44 -18.18 9.68
CA LEU A 256 6.05 -17.53 8.43
C LEU A 256 6.64 -16.12 8.31
N GLY A 257 6.73 -15.38 9.41
CA GLY A 257 7.40 -14.09 9.49
C GLY A 257 8.88 -14.19 9.15
N ARG A 258 9.61 -15.14 9.77
CA ARG A 258 11.04 -15.36 9.46
C ARG A 258 11.30 -15.70 8.00
N GLU A 259 10.46 -16.54 7.38
CA GLU A 259 10.55 -16.87 5.95
C GLU A 259 10.40 -15.61 5.07
N LYS A 260 9.43 -14.76 5.41
CA LYS A 260 9.17 -13.51 4.71
C LYS A 260 10.33 -12.52 4.88
N ASN A 261 10.83 -12.38 6.11
CA ASN A 261 11.96 -11.49 6.41
C ASN A 261 13.24 -11.95 5.69
N ALA A 262 13.49 -13.26 5.57
CA ALA A 262 14.63 -13.77 4.81
C ALA A 262 14.51 -13.43 3.31
N GLN A 263 13.31 -13.55 2.74
CA GLN A 263 13.04 -13.20 1.34
C GLN A 263 13.30 -11.70 1.07
N TYR A 264 12.69 -10.80 1.84
CA TYR A 264 12.87 -9.36 1.64
C TYR A 264 14.23 -8.87 2.12
N GLY A 265 14.83 -9.51 3.12
CA GLY A 265 16.19 -9.21 3.57
C GLY A 265 17.19 -9.32 2.43
N THR A 266 17.13 -10.39 1.64
CA THR A 266 17.99 -10.58 0.45
C THR A 266 17.82 -9.45 -0.57
N LEU A 267 16.57 -9.04 -0.84
CA LEU A 267 16.28 -7.94 -1.77
C LEU A 267 16.87 -6.61 -1.25
N ILE A 268 16.65 -6.30 0.03
CA ILE A 268 17.07 -5.04 0.65
C ILE A 268 18.59 -4.97 0.80
N GLU A 269 19.24 -6.08 1.14
CA GLU A 269 20.70 -6.19 1.18
C GLU A 269 21.31 -5.96 -0.20
N THR A 270 20.70 -6.54 -1.25
CA THR A 270 21.14 -6.32 -2.64
C THR A 270 21.02 -4.84 -3.01
N LEU A 271 19.90 -4.20 -2.69
CA LEU A 271 19.70 -2.78 -2.96
C LEU A 271 20.67 -1.90 -2.16
N ASN A 272 20.90 -2.19 -0.87
CA ASN A 272 21.85 -1.43 -0.04
C ASN A 272 23.31 -1.65 -0.44
N ALA A 273 23.67 -2.78 -1.04
CA ALA A 273 25.00 -2.96 -1.60
C ALA A 273 25.27 -1.95 -2.74
N LYS A 274 24.24 -1.62 -3.53
CA LYS A 274 24.31 -0.60 -4.59
C LYS A 274 24.07 0.83 -4.08
N TYR A 275 23.20 0.99 -3.08
CA TYR A 275 22.82 2.27 -2.49
C TYR A 275 23.01 2.27 -0.95
N PRO A 276 24.25 2.36 -0.45
CA PRO A 276 24.53 2.23 0.97
C PRO A 276 23.76 3.25 1.83
N GLY A 277 23.06 2.75 2.86
CA GLY A 277 22.35 3.57 3.84
C GLY A 277 21.11 4.30 3.29
N LYS A 278 20.55 3.82 2.18
CA LYS A 278 19.42 4.48 1.49
C LYS A 278 18.11 3.69 1.58
N VAL A 279 18.17 2.37 1.69
CA VAL A 279 16.99 1.50 1.58
C VAL A 279 16.70 0.81 2.90
N PHE A 280 15.47 0.95 3.39
CA PHE A 280 15.03 0.47 4.70
C PHE A 280 13.75 -0.34 4.59
N VAL A 281 13.49 -1.19 5.58
CA VAL A 281 12.24 -1.95 5.72
C VAL A 281 11.27 -1.22 6.62
N LEU A 282 9.99 -1.15 6.23
CA LEU A 282 8.87 -0.90 7.16
C LEU A 282 8.44 -2.27 7.70
N PRO A 283 8.75 -2.64 8.96
CA PRO A 283 8.62 -4.00 9.46
C PRO A 283 7.18 -4.34 9.86
N THR A 284 6.29 -4.32 8.88
CA THR A 284 4.87 -4.67 9.05
C THR A 284 4.67 -6.16 9.31
N SER A 285 5.57 -7.01 8.81
CA SER A 285 5.63 -8.45 9.09
C SER A 285 5.79 -8.70 10.59
N ASP A 286 6.84 -8.14 11.17
CA ASP A 286 7.16 -8.30 12.59
C ASP A 286 6.05 -7.74 13.49
N ALA A 287 5.47 -6.60 13.10
CA ALA A 287 4.35 -6.02 13.84
C ALA A 287 3.14 -6.97 13.88
N LEU A 288 2.78 -7.63 12.79
CA LEU A 288 1.66 -8.59 12.79
C LEU A 288 2.02 -9.95 13.41
N VAL A 289 3.28 -10.39 13.37
CA VAL A 289 3.75 -11.53 14.16
C VAL A 289 3.55 -11.24 15.64
N LEU A 290 4.05 -10.10 16.12
CA LEU A 290 3.88 -9.66 17.50
C LEU A 290 2.40 -9.53 17.89
N ALA A 291 1.55 -9.02 16.99
CA ALA A 291 0.11 -8.95 17.23
C ALA A 291 -0.51 -10.34 17.43
N VAL A 292 -0.15 -11.35 16.63
CA VAL A 292 -0.62 -12.72 16.83
C VAL A 292 -0.12 -13.30 18.16
N GLU A 293 1.14 -13.04 18.53
CA GLU A 293 1.65 -13.46 19.83
C GLU A 293 0.88 -12.82 20.99
N ARG A 294 0.62 -11.51 20.92
CA ARG A 294 -0.17 -10.76 21.90
C ARG A 294 -1.61 -11.28 21.96
N PHE A 295 -2.20 -11.65 20.82
CA PHE A 295 -3.54 -12.24 20.74
C PHE A 295 -3.62 -13.55 21.52
N HIS A 296 -2.66 -14.46 21.32
CA HIS A 296 -2.60 -15.74 22.06
C HIS A 296 -2.38 -15.55 23.58
N ARG A 297 -1.79 -14.42 23.99
CA ARG A 297 -1.66 -14.04 25.41
C ARG A 297 -2.90 -13.32 25.98
N GLY A 298 -3.92 -13.04 25.15
CA GLY A 298 -5.12 -12.32 25.57
C GLY A 298 -4.91 -10.81 25.76
N GLU A 299 -3.87 -10.24 25.15
CA GLU A 299 -3.49 -8.83 25.32
C GLU A 299 -4.15 -7.88 24.29
N LEU A 300 -4.87 -8.42 23.30
CA LEU A 300 -5.55 -7.64 22.27
C LEU A 300 -7.05 -7.49 22.58
N GLU A 301 -7.38 -6.53 23.44
CA GLU A 301 -8.77 -6.32 23.89
C GLU A 301 -9.74 -6.12 22.71
N GLY A 302 -10.80 -6.92 22.69
CA GLY A 302 -11.86 -6.85 21.68
C GLY A 302 -11.52 -7.52 20.35
N VAL A 303 -10.30 -8.04 20.16
CA VAL A 303 -9.95 -8.92 19.03
C VAL A 303 -10.47 -10.33 19.33
N GLU A 304 -11.15 -10.92 18.37
CA GLU A 304 -11.91 -12.17 18.52
C GLU A 304 -11.26 -13.37 17.81
N GLY A 305 -10.40 -13.12 16.83
CA GLY A 305 -9.79 -14.14 15.99
C GLY A 305 -8.56 -13.64 15.25
N ILE A 306 -7.95 -14.54 14.47
CA ILE A 306 -6.73 -14.27 13.71
C ILE A 306 -7.07 -14.03 12.23
N ASN A 307 -7.89 -14.87 11.62
CA ASN A 307 -8.33 -14.73 10.24
C ASN A 307 -9.85 -15.00 10.10
N ARG A 308 -10.62 -13.97 9.75
CA ARG A 308 -12.08 -14.04 9.61
C ARG A 308 -12.53 -15.06 8.57
N ALA A 309 -11.80 -15.26 7.48
CA ALA A 309 -12.19 -16.25 6.48
C ALA A 309 -12.13 -17.68 7.02
N ILE A 310 -11.39 -17.91 8.11
CA ILE A 310 -11.15 -19.20 8.73
C ILE A 310 -11.98 -19.32 10.01
N GLY A 311 -11.75 -18.45 10.99
CA GLY A 311 -12.43 -18.45 12.29
C GLY A 311 -13.83 -17.84 12.31
N LYS A 312 -14.25 -17.15 11.23
CA LYS A 312 -15.56 -16.48 11.09
C LYS A 312 -15.85 -15.41 12.15
N LYS A 313 -14.82 -14.88 12.80
CA LYS A 313 -14.91 -13.78 13.78
C LYS A 313 -14.70 -12.44 13.08
N GLU A 314 -15.59 -11.48 13.33
CA GLU A 314 -15.54 -10.20 12.61
C GLU A 314 -14.31 -9.37 12.99
N ARG A 315 -13.98 -9.33 14.29
CA ARG A 315 -12.81 -8.61 14.79
C ARG A 315 -11.57 -9.52 14.76
N SER A 316 -11.20 -9.96 13.56
CA SER A 316 -9.98 -10.74 13.34
C SER A 316 -8.81 -9.86 12.88
N ILE A 317 -7.57 -10.30 13.09
CA ILE A 317 -6.35 -9.62 12.59
C ILE A 317 -6.39 -9.48 11.06
N TRP A 318 -6.77 -10.55 10.36
CA TRP A 318 -6.98 -10.59 8.91
C TRP A 318 -8.45 -10.82 8.56
N ARG A 319 -8.95 -10.15 7.52
CA ARG A 319 -10.37 -10.23 7.12
C ARG A 319 -10.69 -11.27 6.05
N ASP A 320 -9.67 -11.74 5.34
CA ASP A 320 -9.79 -12.67 4.22
C ASP A 320 -8.56 -13.60 4.07
N GLN A 321 -8.65 -14.57 3.16
CA GLN A 321 -7.57 -15.55 2.90
C GLN A 321 -6.37 -14.93 2.19
N LEU A 322 -6.56 -13.83 1.46
CA LEU A 322 -5.44 -13.11 0.84
C LEU A 322 -4.59 -12.44 1.93
N GLY A 323 -5.21 -12.05 3.05
CA GLY A 323 -4.55 -11.46 4.19
C GLY A 323 -4.77 -9.97 4.30
N HIS A 324 -5.83 -9.38 3.72
CA HIS A 324 -6.11 -7.98 4.04
C HIS A 324 -6.38 -7.80 5.53
N LEU A 325 -5.93 -6.67 6.08
CA LEU A 325 -6.13 -6.34 7.50
C LEU A 325 -7.63 -6.31 7.84
N GLY A 326 -7.94 -6.87 9.01
CA GLY A 326 -9.25 -6.74 9.64
C GLY A 326 -9.47 -5.36 10.23
N PRO A 327 -10.71 -5.07 10.69
CA PRO A 327 -11.06 -3.77 11.23
C PRO A 327 -10.07 -3.33 12.32
N GLY A 328 -9.63 -2.08 12.29
CA GLY A 328 -8.74 -1.49 13.30
C GLY A 328 -7.24 -1.78 13.09
N PHE A 329 -6.87 -2.88 12.42
CA PHE A 329 -5.45 -3.20 12.21
C PHE A 329 -4.76 -2.27 11.22
N GLU A 330 -5.50 -1.47 10.44
CA GLU A 330 -4.94 -0.37 9.65
C GLU A 330 -4.16 0.66 10.48
N TRP A 331 -4.50 0.81 11.77
CA TRP A 331 -3.80 1.70 12.68
C TRP A 331 -2.42 1.16 13.03
N LEU A 332 -2.31 -0.15 13.29
CA LEU A 332 -1.03 -0.79 13.55
C LEU A 332 -0.06 -0.61 12.38
N GLU A 333 -0.51 -0.80 11.14
CA GLU A 333 0.31 -0.54 9.95
C GLU A 333 0.75 0.94 9.87
N GLY A 334 -0.19 1.88 10.08
CA GLY A 334 0.13 3.31 10.08
C GLY A 334 1.15 3.68 11.17
N TYR A 335 1.09 3.05 12.33
CA TYR A 335 2.04 3.26 13.41
C TYR A 335 3.43 2.74 13.05
N VAL A 336 3.54 1.59 12.36
CA VAL A 336 4.83 1.11 11.84
C VAL A 336 5.41 2.10 10.83
N PHE A 337 4.57 2.66 9.96
CA PHE A 337 5.01 3.67 8.99
C PHE A 337 5.54 4.91 9.72
N TYR A 338 4.75 5.47 10.64
CA TYR A 338 5.16 6.63 11.44
C TYR A 338 6.46 6.36 12.20
N ALA A 339 6.53 5.25 12.91
CA ALA A 339 7.67 4.89 13.75
C ALA A 339 8.96 4.75 12.95
N THR A 340 8.89 4.12 11.77
CA THR A 340 10.06 3.92 10.92
C THR A 340 10.49 5.22 10.24
N LEU A 341 9.55 5.97 9.66
CA LEU A 341 9.84 7.18 8.90
C LEU A 341 10.39 8.31 9.78
N TYR A 342 9.84 8.45 10.98
CA TYR A 342 10.18 9.53 11.90
C TYR A 342 11.14 9.12 13.01
N ALA A 343 11.48 7.82 13.09
CA ALA A 343 12.29 7.27 14.16
C ALA A 343 11.76 7.72 15.54
N LYS A 344 10.44 7.60 15.76
CA LYS A 344 9.76 8.03 16.99
C LYS A 344 8.69 7.03 17.38
N SER A 345 8.69 6.64 18.64
CA SER A 345 7.67 5.78 19.22
C SER A 345 6.29 6.47 19.11
N PRO A 346 5.29 5.77 18.53
CA PRO A 346 3.91 6.24 18.57
C PRO A 346 3.34 6.34 20.00
N GLU A 347 4.00 5.73 21.00
CA GLU A 347 3.62 5.86 22.41
C GLU A 347 3.78 7.28 22.95
N LEU A 348 4.65 8.10 22.32
CA LEU A 348 4.88 9.50 22.68
C LEU A 348 3.74 10.43 22.23
N ILE A 349 2.82 9.96 21.38
CA ILE A 349 1.68 10.75 20.90
C ILE A 349 0.69 10.89 22.06
N ALA A 350 0.63 12.08 22.66
CA ALA A 350 -0.24 12.33 23.82
C ALA A 350 -1.75 12.31 23.47
N GLU A 351 -2.10 12.71 22.25
CA GLU A 351 -3.49 12.75 21.80
C GLU A 351 -4.05 11.35 21.52
N ASP A 352 -5.35 11.18 21.82
CA ASP A 352 -6.10 10.04 21.32
C ASP A 352 -6.32 10.24 19.81
N ILE A 353 -6.01 9.22 19.00
CA ILE A 353 -6.10 9.36 17.55
C ILE A 353 -7.57 9.33 17.15
N ALA A 354 -8.03 10.41 16.51
CA ALA A 354 -9.44 10.76 16.37
C ALA A 354 -10.43 9.62 15.98
N PRO A 355 -10.05 8.58 15.19
CA PRO A 355 -10.97 7.49 14.87
C PRO A 355 -11.13 6.42 15.97
N SER A 356 -10.16 6.21 16.87
CA SER A 356 -10.29 5.27 17.99
C SER A 356 -11.31 5.72 19.05
N VAL A 357 -11.72 7.00 19.00
CA VAL A 357 -12.75 7.58 19.87
C VAL A 357 -14.08 7.85 19.14
N LYS A 358 -14.07 8.08 17.82
CA LYS A 358 -15.25 8.54 17.05
C LYS A 358 -15.86 7.53 16.07
N GLN A 359 -15.29 6.34 15.87
CA GLN A 359 -15.92 5.30 15.04
C GLN A 359 -17.15 4.70 15.75
N ALA A 360 -18.22 4.47 14.98
CA ALA A 360 -19.40 3.75 15.45
C ALA A 360 -18.99 2.36 15.95
N GLY A 361 -19.11 2.11 17.27
CA GLY A 361 -18.73 0.85 17.91
C GLY A 361 -17.42 0.86 18.69
N GLY A 362 -16.67 1.97 18.70
CA GLY A 362 -15.54 2.19 19.62
C GLY A 362 -14.37 1.22 19.46
N PHE A 363 -14.14 0.68 18.27
CA PHE A 363 -13.07 -0.28 17.97
C PHE A 363 -12.15 0.25 16.85
N PRO A 364 -10.82 0.20 16.99
CA PRO A 364 -10.08 -0.25 18.16
C PRO A 364 -10.30 0.72 19.34
N GLY A 365 -10.49 0.17 20.54
CA GLY A 365 -10.62 0.97 21.76
C GLY A 365 -9.27 1.52 22.21
N ARG A 366 -9.26 2.44 23.18
CA ARG A 366 -8.03 3.09 23.69
C ARG A 366 -6.98 2.11 24.20
N ALA A 367 -7.40 1.02 24.85
CA ALA A 367 -6.48 0.00 25.33
C ALA A 367 -5.77 -0.73 24.17
N LEU A 368 -6.53 -1.16 23.16
CA LEU A 368 -5.99 -1.80 21.96
C LEU A 368 -5.09 -0.84 21.16
N ASP A 369 -5.46 0.44 21.06
CA ASP A 369 -4.63 1.46 20.42
C ASP A 369 -3.25 1.59 21.07
N LYS A 370 -3.19 1.64 22.41
CA LYS A 370 -1.91 1.65 23.14
C LYS A 370 -1.06 0.42 22.85
N VAL A 371 -1.68 -0.75 22.78
CA VAL A 371 -0.98 -1.99 22.44
C VAL A 371 -0.46 -1.95 20.99
N PHE A 372 -1.21 -1.38 20.05
CA PHE A 372 -0.72 -1.21 18.67
C PHE A 372 0.50 -0.29 18.60
N ARG A 373 0.53 0.81 19.36
CA ARG A 373 1.69 1.71 19.42
C ARG A 373 2.94 0.99 19.94
N GLN A 374 2.79 0.20 21.00
CA GLN A 374 3.86 -0.64 21.56
C GLN A 374 4.37 -1.67 20.55
N ILE A 375 3.45 -2.39 19.90
CA ILE A 375 3.82 -3.40 18.90
C ILE A 375 4.59 -2.75 17.75
N ALA A 376 4.14 -1.61 17.25
CA ALA A 376 4.81 -0.89 16.18
C ALA A 376 6.22 -0.46 16.58
N TRP A 377 6.40 0.14 17.76
CA TRP A 377 7.73 0.53 18.24
C TRP A 377 8.64 -0.67 18.40
N GLN A 378 8.15 -1.73 19.04
CA GLN A 378 8.89 -2.97 19.27
C GLN A 378 9.33 -3.62 17.95
N ALA A 379 8.47 -3.67 16.92
CA ALA A 379 8.82 -4.19 15.61
C ALA A 379 9.92 -3.33 14.94
N VAL A 380 9.79 -2.01 15.02
CA VAL A 380 10.72 -1.07 14.37
C VAL A 380 12.12 -1.13 14.96
N ILE A 381 12.28 -1.06 16.29
CA ILE A 381 13.61 -0.99 16.91
C ILE A 381 14.37 -2.32 16.87
N HIS A 382 13.66 -3.45 16.79
CA HIS A 382 14.26 -4.78 16.74
C HIS A 382 14.51 -5.29 15.32
N HIS A 383 13.87 -4.71 14.30
CA HIS A 383 14.12 -5.13 12.93
C HIS A 383 15.50 -4.63 12.44
N PRO A 384 16.39 -5.52 11.96
CA PRO A 384 17.77 -5.14 11.63
C PRO A 384 17.85 -4.10 10.50
N LEU A 385 16.91 -4.14 9.55
CA LEU A 385 16.90 -3.29 8.35
C LEU A 385 15.92 -2.10 8.43
N SER A 386 15.32 -1.82 9.59
CA SER A 386 14.44 -0.63 9.75
C SER A 386 15.22 0.68 9.74
N GLY A 387 16.51 0.63 10.11
CA GLY A 387 17.36 1.82 10.29
C GLY A 387 17.11 2.59 11.59
N VAL A 388 16.27 2.07 12.50
CA VAL A 388 15.94 2.71 13.78
C VAL A 388 16.45 1.85 14.94
N ARG A 389 17.08 2.49 15.93
CA ARG A 389 17.54 1.91 17.20
C ARG A 389 17.14 2.84 18.33
N ASP A 390 16.92 2.29 19.51
CA ASP A 390 16.52 3.02 20.71
C ASP A 390 17.25 2.38 21.90
N ALA A 391 18.53 2.69 22.03
CA ALA A 391 19.40 2.07 23.01
C ALA A 391 19.19 2.65 24.42
N ASP A 392 18.74 3.90 24.53
CA ASP A 392 18.46 4.56 25.81
C ASP A 392 17.00 4.39 26.28
N GLY A 393 16.10 3.94 25.40
CA GLY A 393 14.72 3.61 25.71
C GLY A 393 13.82 4.83 25.87
N ASP A 394 14.19 5.98 25.32
CA ASP A 394 13.40 7.21 25.41
C ASP A 394 12.25 7.28 24.39
N GLY A 395 12.17 6.31 23.48
CA GLY A 395 11.17 6.26 22.42
C GLY A 395 11.49 7.16 21.24
N VAL A 396 12.72 7.64 21.10
CA VAL A 396 13.24 8.38 19.96
C VAL A 396 14.41 7.58 19.39
N GLY A 397 14.48 7.50 18.07
CA GLY A 397 15.54 6.77 17.41
C GLY A 397 16.89 7.45 17.63
N ASP A 398 17.87 6.68 18.07
CA ASP A 398 19.26 7.09 18.14
C ASP A 398 19.70 7.60 16.77
N ALA A 399 20.36 8.75 16.74
CA ALA A 399 21.05 9.18 15.52
C ALA A 399 22.04 8.07 15.16
N LEU A 400 21.89 7.48 13.96
CA LEU A 400 22.88 6.55 13.44
C LEU A 400 24.25 7.27 13.45
N PRO A 401 25.30 6.66 14.04
CA PRO A 401 26.62 7.29 14.16
C PRO A 401 27.27 7.64 12.81
#